data_AF-A0A7S3C6F9-F1
#
_entry.id   AF-A0A7S3C6F9-F1
#
_cell.length_a   1.000
_cell.length_b   1.000
_cell.length_c   1.000
_cell.angle_alpha   90.00
_cell.angle_beta   90.00
_cell.angle_gamma   90.00
#
_symmetry.space_group_name_H-M   'P 1'
#
loop_
_entity.id
_entity.type
_entity.pdbx_description
1 polymer ?
#
loop_
_entity_poly.entity_id
_entity_poly.type
_entity_poly.pdbx_seq_one_letter_code
_entity_poly.pdbx_strand_id
1 'polypeptide(L)'
;VTIETLEGALADAGAPDAKVVRVMPNTPCFVGETASAYALGRRATPEDGAAVEKLMGAVGTIHKVDEKLLDAVTGLSGSGPAYVFMTIEAMADGGVAAGLPRPIALNLAAQTVLGGAKMVLETGKHPGELKDMVCSPGGTTIAGVHQLEKAGLRSAFMNAVTAAANRSKELGGK
;
A
#
# COMPACT_ATOMS: atom_id res chain seq x y z
N VAL A 1 15.06 -6.75 10.96
CA VAL A 1 14.86 -8.17 10.64
C VAL A 1 15.03 -8.39 9.15
N THR A 2 16.11 -9.07 8.77
CA THR A 2 16.41 -9.51 7.40
C THR A 2 16.26 -11.03 7.28
N ILE A 3 16.24 -11.55 6.05
CA ILE A 3 16.31 -12.98 5.76
C ILE A 3 17.53 -13.59 6.45
N GLU A 4 18.68 -12.92 6.39
CA GLU A 4 19.91 -13.39 7.05
C GLU A 4 19.71 -13.53 8.57
N THR A 5 19.08 -12.56 9.23
CA THR A 5 18.79 -12.69 10.68
C THR A 5 17.81 -13.81 11.00
N LEU A 6 16.83 -14.06 10.12
CA LEU A 6 15.87 -15.16 10.28
C LEU A 6 16.53 -16.52 10.07
N GLU A 7 17.32 -16.68 9.02
CA GLU A 7 18.07 -17.90 8.72
C GLU A 7 19.10 -18.21 9.80
N GLY A 8 19.81 -17.19 10.32
CA GLY A 8 20.73 -17.34 11.44
C GLY A 8 20.04 -17.82 12.72
N ALA A 9 18.94 -17.17 13.11
CA ALA A 9 18.16 -17.58 14.28
C ALA A 9 17.59 -19.01 14.16
N LEU A 10 17.14 -19.41 12.96
CA LEU A 10 16.67 -20.77 12.70
C LEU A 10 17.81 -21.80 12.76
N ALA A 11 19.01 -21.44 12.27
CA ALA A 11 20.19 -22.29 12.39
C ALA A 11 20.59 -22.51 13.85
N ASP A 12 20.62 -21.45 14.66
CA ASP A 12 20.91 -21.52 16.11
C ASP A 12 19.86 -22.36 16.86
N ALA A 13 18.61 -22.38 16.38
CA ALA A 13 17.53 -23.21 16.89
C ALA A 13 17.57 -24.68 16.39
N GLY A 14 18.61 -25.09 15.65
CA GLY A 14 18.78 -26.46 15.17
C GLY A 14 18.09 -26.77 13.83
N ALA A 15 17.65 -25.75 13.10
CA ALA A 15 17.05 -25.86 11.76
C ALA A 15 17.90 -25.15 10.69
N PRO A 16 19.17 -25.53 10.49
CA PRO A 16 20.07 -24.86 9.56
C PRO A 16 19.59 -24.92 8.11
N ASP A 17 18.81 -25.93 7.74
CA ASP A 17 18.30 -26.11 6.37
C ASP A 17 16.89 -25.55 6.16
N ALA A 18 16.39 -24.76 7.12
CA ALA A 18 15.09 -24.12 6.98
C ALA A 18 15.04 -23.22 5.74
N LYS A 19 13.93 -23.32 5.01
CA LYS A 19 13.63 -22.44 3.88
C LYS A 19 12.83 -21.23 4.39
N VAL A 20 13.33 -20.04 4.12
CA VAL A 20 12.71 -18.78 4.59
C VAL A 20 12.13 -18.03 3.41
N VAL A 21 10.89 -17.55 3.55
CA VAL A 21 10.30 -16.56 2.66
C VAL A 21 9.83 -15.40 3.53
N ARG A 22 10.36 -14.20 3.26
CA ARG A 22 9.99 -12.99 4.01
C ARG A 22 8.88 -12.28 3.26
N VAL A 23 7.73 -12.11 3.90
CA VAL A 23 6.54 -11.45 3.34
C VAL A 23 6.28 -10.15 4.09
N MET A 24 5.86 -9.10 3.36
CA MET A 24 5.43 -7.83 3.91
C MET A 24 3.96 -7.56 3.56
N PRO A 25 2.99 -8.12 4.33
CA PRO A 25 1.57 -7.95 4.08
C PRO A 25 1.05 -6.63 4.67
N ASN A 26 -0.26 -6.40 4.52
CA ASN A 26 -0.96 -5.29 5.15
C ASN A 26 -2.35 -5.69 5.66
N THR A 27 -2.95 -4.86 6.52
CA THR A 27 -4.24 -5.15 7.20
C THR A 27 -5.45 -5.34 6.29
N PRO A 28 -5.55 -4.76 5.08
CA PRO A 28 -6.64 -5.08 4.13
C PRO A 28 -6.77 -6.56 3.74
N CYS A 29 -5.82 -7.44 4.12
CA CYS A 29 -5.99 -8.89 3.98
C CYS A 29 -7.27 -9.41 4.65
N PHE A 30 -7.76 -8.77 5.73
CA PHE A 30 -9.00 -9.14 6.41
C PHE A 30 -10.26 -9.00 5.54
N VAL A 31 -10.18 -8.20 4.47
CA VAL A 31 -11.27 -8.02 3.50
C VAL A 31 -10.89 -8.53 2.10
N GLY A 32 -9.81 -9.32 2.00
CA GLY A 32 -9.37 -9.92 0.73
C GLY A 32 -8.65 -8.97 -0.22
N GLU A 33 -8.17 -7.81 0.26
CA GLU A 33 -7.59 -6.75 -0.57
C GLU A 33 -6.14 -6.41 -0.16
N THR A 34 -5.36 -7.43 0.21
CA THR A 34 -3.95 -7.21 0.58
C THR A 34 -3.14 -6.67 -0.59
N ALA A 35 -2.16 -5.82 -0.27
CA ALA A 35 -1.12 -5.39 -1.21
C ALA A 35 0.23 -5.72 -0.59
N SER A 36 0.82 -6.82 -1.02
CA SER A 36 1.96 -7.46 -0.37
C SER A 36 3.14 -7.62 -1.32
N ALA A 37 4.31 -7.87 -0.75
CA ALA A 37 5.46 -8.36 -1.50
C ALA A 37 6.23 -9.40 -0.69
N TYR A 38 7.03 -10.22 -1.36
CA TYR A 38 7.88 -11.21 -0.71
C TYR A 38 9.26 -11.30 -1.34
N ALA A 39 10.22 -11.77 -0.54
CA ALA A 39 11.57 -12.12 -0.97
C ALA A 39 11.92 -13.54 -0.52
N LEU A 40 12.63 -14.27 -1.38
CA LEU A 40 13.07 -15.64 -1.12
C LEU A 40 14.41 -15.63 -0.36
N GLY A 41 14.50 -16.47 0.67
CA GLY A 41 15.75 -16.75 1.36
C GLY A 41 16.71 -17.60 0.53
N ARG A 42 17.93 -17.79 1.05
CA ARG A 42 19.04 -18.45 0.33
C ARG A 42 18.70 -19.89 -0.05
N ARG A 43 17.90 -20.56 0.79
CA ARG A 43 17.44 -21.95 0.60
C ARG A 43 16.03 -22.09 0.02
N ALA A 44 15.29 -20.99 -0.14
CA ALA A 44 13.94 -21.04 -0.68
C ALA A 44 13.97 -21.16 -2.21
N THR A 45 13.17 -22.05 -2.75
CA THR A 45 13.11 -22.35 -4.18
C THR A 45 11.97 -21.58 -4.85
N PRO A 46 11.93 -21.52 -6.20
CA PRO A 46 10.80 -20.94 -6.92
C PRO A 46 9.45 -21.56 -6.54
N GLU A 47 9.42 -22.86 -6.23
CA GLU A 47 8.21 -23.58 -5.81
C GLU A 47 7.70 -23.10 -4.44
N ASP A 48 8.60 -22.79 -3.51
CA ASP A 48 8.22 -22.20 -2.21
C ASP A 48 7.63 -20.80 -2.42
N GLY A 49 8.20 -20.02 -3.36
CA GLY A 49 7.66 -18.73 -3.77
C GLY A 49 6.25 -18.84 -4.37
N ALA A 50 6.04 -19.80 -5.28
CA ALA A 50 4.74 -20.06 -5.87
C ALA A 50 3.69 -20.48 -4.83
N ALA A 51 4.10 -21.23 -3.79
CA ALA A 51 3.22 -21.55 -2.67
C ALA A 51 2.81 -20.28 -1.88
N VAL A 52 3.75 -19.38 -1.60
CA VAL A 52 3.47 -18.09 -0.95
C VAL A 52 2.58 -17.21 -1.81
N GLU A 53 2.83 -17.13 -3.12
CA GLU A 53 1.99 -16.39 -4.06
C GLU A 53 0.56 -16.94 -4.09
N LYS A 54 0.39 -18.27 -4.10
CA LYS A 54 -0.93 -18.89 -4.04
C LYS A 54 -1.68 -18.57 -2.75
N LEU A 55 -1.00 -18.61 -1.61
CA LEU A 55 -1.61 -18.34 -0.30
C LEU A 55 -2.00 -16.87 -0.15
N MET A 56 -1.07 -15.96 -0.43
CA MET A 56 -1.31 -14.53 -0.25
C MET A 56 -2.17 -13.95 -1.37
N GLY A 57 -2.07 -14.51 -2.58
CA GLY A 57 -2.91 -14.16 -3.73
C GLY A 57 -4.39 -14.52 -3.52
N ALA A 58 -4.71 -15.42 -2.58
CA ALA A 58 -6.10 -15.70 -2.21
C ALA A 58 -6.77 -14.54 -1.46
N VAL A 59 -5.98 -13.58 -0.93
CA VAL A 59 -6.47 -12.44 -0.14
C VAL A 59 -6.00 -11.10 -0.68
N GLY A 60 -5.65 -11.03 -1.96
CA GLY A 60 -5.28 -9.80 -2.67
C GLY A 60 -4.11 -10.00 -3.64
N THR A 61 -3.25 -9.00 -3.76
CA THR A 61 -2.11 -9.00 -4.69
C THR A 61 -0.79 -9.16 -3.94
N ILE A 62 0.12 -9.93 -4.53
CA ILE A 62 1.47 -10.12 -4.00
C ILE A 62 2.50 -10.14 -5.14
N HIS A 63 3.66 -9.53 -4.90
CA HIS A 63 4.76 -9.49 -5.86
C HIS A 63 6.05 -10.03 -5.27
N LYS A 64 6.79 -10.83 -6.06
CA LYS A 64 8.18 -11.17 -5.76
C LYS A 64 9.08 -9.94 -5.96
N VAL A 65 9.91 -9.61 -4.97
CA VAL A 65 10.85 -8.50 -5.02
C VAL A 65 12.21 -8.89 -4.44
N ASP A 66 13.25 -8.11 -4.73
CA ASP A 66 14.50 -8.19 -3.98
C ASP A 66 14.26 -7.78 -2.52
N GLU A 67 14.94 -8.44 -1.58
CA GLU A 67 14.74 -8.17 -0.15
C GLU A 67 14.96 -6.68 0.21
N LYS A 68 15.94 -6.02 -0.40
CA LYS A 68 16.26 -4.59 -0.19
C LYS A 68 15.07 -3.65 -0.49
N LEU A 69 14.07 -4.12 -1.23
CA LEU A 69 12.87 -3.36 -1.57
C LEU A 69 11.76 -3.52 -0.52
N LEU A 70 11.86 -4.48 0.41
CA LEU A 70 10.79 -4.73 1.38
C LEU A 70 10.56 -3.54 2.32
N ASP A 71 11.57 -2.74 2.66
CA ASP A 71 11.37 -1.51 3.44
C ASP A 71 10.56 -0.45 2.66
N ALA A 72 10.79 -0.36 1.34
CA ALA A 72 9.99 0.51 0.48
C ALA A 72 8.54 0.02 0.38
N VAL A 73 8.33 -1.30 0.31
CA VAL A 73 7.00 -1.92 0.37
C VAL A 73 6.32 -1.61 1.71
N THR A 74 7.04 -1.71 2.84
CA THR A 74 6.52 -1.31 4.16
C THR A 74 6.07 0.14 4.19
N GLY A 75 6.88 1.06 3.65
CA GLY A 75 6.53 2.48 3.59
C GLY A 75 5.33 2.77 2.71
N LEU A 76 5.16 2.03 1.62
CA LEU A 76 4.10 2.19 0.65
C LEU A 76 2.82 1.44 1.03
N SER A 77 2.82 0.10 0.97
CA SER A 77 1.62 -0.73 1.14
C SER A 77 1.41 -1.23 2.56
N GLY A 78 2.49 -1.39 3.35
CA GLY A 78 2.38 -1.76 4.77
C GLY A 78 1.75 -0.63 5.60
N SER A 79 2.26 0.59 5.43
CA SER A 79 1.78 1.80 6.12
C SER A 79 0.64 2.50 5.37
N GLY A 80 0.50 2.22 4.07
CA GLY A 80 -0.48 2.81 3.15
C GLY A 80 -1.93 2.85 3.64
N PRO A 81 -2.48 1.78 4.25
CA PRO A 81 -3.85 1.79 4.76
C PRO A 81 -4.14 2.95 5.70
N ALA A 82 -3.19 3.32 6.57
CA ALA A 82 -3.36 4.46 7.47
C ALA A 82 -3.52 5.78 6.70
N TYR A 83 -2.72 5.99 5.64
CA TYR A 83 -2.80 7.19 4.79
C TYR A 83 -4.14 7.26 4.05
N VAL A 84 -4.64 6.09 3.61
CA VAL A 84 -5.94 5.97 2.94
C VAL A 84 -7.08 6.27 3.92
N PHE A 85 -7.03 5.76 5.17
CA PHE A 85 -8.04 6.08 6.18
C PHE A 85 -8.09 7.57 6.50
N MET A 86 -6.92 8.22 6.66
CA MET A 86 -6.85 9.68 6.83
C MET A 86 -7.43 10.44 5.63
N THR A 87 -7.22 9.93 4.41
CA THR A 87 -7.78 10.54 3.19
C THR A 87 -9.31 10.43 3.18
N ILE A 88 -9.86 9.27 3.50
CA ILE A 88 -11.31 9.04 3.59
C ILE A 88 -11.93 9.95 4.67
N GLU A 89 -11.28 10.05 5.84
CA GLU A 89 -11.71 10.92 6.93
C GLU A 89 -11.74 12.39 6.50
N ALA A 90 -10.65 12.89 5.90
CA ALA A 90 -10.56 14.27 5.41
C ALA A 90 -11.57 14.58 4.30
N MET A 91 -11.82 13.64 3.38
CA MET A 91 -12.85 13.79 2.35
C MET A 91 -14.25 13.84 2.97
N ALA A 92 -14.53 13.01 3.98
CA ALA A 92 -15.79 13.03 4.70
C ALA A 92 -15.99 14.36 5.46
N ASP A 93 -14.94 14.90 6.09
CA ASP A 93 -14.97 16.23 6.72
C ASP A 93 -15.30 17.33 5.72
N GLY A 94 -14.67 17.30 4.54
CA GLY A 94 -14.99 18.22 3.44
C GLY A 94 -16.44 18.09 2.98
N GLY A 95 -16.96 16.86 2.89
CA GLY A 95 -18.37 16.61 2.58
C GLY A 95 -19.33 17.19 3.62
N VAL A 96 -19.02 17.06 4.91
CA VAL A 96 -19.81 17.66 5.99
C VAL A 96 -19.76 19.18 5.94
N ALA A 97 -18.57 19.77 5.72
CA ALA A 97 -18.42 21.20 5.55
C ALA A 97 -19.21 21.73 4.34
N ALA A 98 -19.39 20.91 3.31
CA ALA A 98 -20.23 21.20 2.14
C ALA A 98 -21.73 20.90 2.35
N GLY A 99 -22.14 20.44 3.54
CA GLY A 99 -23.56 20.26 3.93
C GLY A 99 -24.07 18.82 3.95
N LEU A 100 -23.22 17.81 3.76
CA LEU A 100 -23.64 16.41 3.86
C LEU A 100 -23.76 15.94 5.32
N PRO A 101 -24.73 15.05 5.64
CA PRO A 101 -24.69 14.31 6.90
C PRO A 101 -23.44 13.43 6.99
N ARG A 102 -22.81 13.39 8.16
CA ARG A 102 -21.57 12.62 8.41
C ARG A 102 -21.62 11.17 7.91
N PRO A 103 -22.67 10.36 8.19
CA PRO A 103 -22.69 8.97 7.74
C PRO A 103 -22.69 8.84 6.21
N ILE A 104 -23.38 9.75 5.52
CA ILE A 104 -23.43 9.79 4.05
C ILE A 104 -22.07 10.21 3.49
N ALA A 105 -21.46 11.26 4.05
CA ALA A 105 -20.15 11.75 3.61
C ALA A 105 -19.07 10.68 3.73
N LEU A 106 -19.06 9.93 4.84
CA LEU A 106 -18.10 8.84 5.06
C LEU A 106 -18.28 7.70 4.06
N ASN A 107 -19.52 7.29 3.81
CA ASN A 107 -19.82 6.23 2.84
C ASN A 107 -19.41 6.64 1.42
N LEU A 108 -19.76 7.86 1.00
CA LEU A 108 -19.38 8.38 -0.32
C LEU A 108 -17.87 8.50 -0.48
N ALA A 109 -17.15 8.99 0.55
CA ALA A 109 -15.70 9.11 0.51
C ALA A 109 -15.02 7.74 0.37
N ALA A 110 -15.40 6.76 1.18
CA ALA A 110 -14.86 5.41 1.11
C ALA A 110 -15.12 4.74 -0.26
N GLN A 111 -16.36 4.83 -0.75
CA GLN A 111 -16.72 4.29 -2.06
C GLN A 111 -15.99 4.99 -3.22
N THR A 112 -15.75 6.30 -3.11
CA THR A 112 -15.00 7.07 -4.12
C THR A 112 -13.55 6.60 -4.18
N VAL A 113 -12.90 6.39 -3.03
CA VAL A 113 -11.53 5.87 -2.98
C VAL A 113 -11.47 4.45 -3.55
N LEU A 114 -12.38 3.56 -3.16
CA LEU A 114 -12.47 2.19 -3.68
C LEU A 114 -12.63 2.18 -5.21
N GLY A 115 -13.59 2.95 -5.74
CA GLY A 115 -13.84 3.02 -7.18
C GLY A 115 -12.66 3.59 -7.97
N GLY A 116 -12.02 4.64 -7.45
CA GLY A 116 -10.82 5.22 -8.06
C GLY A 116 -9.64 4.24 -8.10
N ALA A 117 -9.37 3.54 -7.00
CA ALA A 117 -8.34 2.50 -6.96
C ALA A 117 -8.64 1.34 -7.92
N LYS A 118 -9.89 0.86 -7.93
CA LYS A 118 -10.34 -0.21 -8.82
C LYS A 118 -10.19 0.16 -10.29
N MET A 119 -10.51 1.38 -10.68
CA MET A 119 -10.28 1.90 -12.03
C MET A 119 -8.81 1.82 -12.43
N VAL A 120 -7.88 2.20 -11.56
CA VAL A 120 -6.44 2.11 -11.85
C VAL A 120 -6.03 0.65 -12.07
N LEU A 121 -6.47 -0.25 -11.18
CA LEU A 121 -6.08 -1.66 -11.21
C LEU A 121 -6.68 -2.42 -12.42
N GLU A 122 -7.95 -2.19 -12.73
CA GLU A 122 -8.66 -2.94 -13.77
C GLU A 122 -8.42 -2.39 -15.18
N THR A 123 -8.25 -1.07 -15.33
CA THR A 123 -8.05 -0.47 -16.66
C THR A 123 -6.57 -0.40 -17.06
N GLY A 124 -5.65 -0.41 -16.08
CA GLY A 124 -4.22 -0.22 -16.32
C GLY A 124 -3.86 1.19 -16.85
N LYS A 125 -4.81 2.13 -16.90
CA LYS A 125 -4.56 3.49 -17.36
C LYS A 125 -3.71 4.27 -16.37
N HIS A 126 -2.91 5.19 -16.89
CA HIS A 126 -2.11 6.08 -16.06
C HIS A 126 -3.03 6.93 -15.16
N PRO A 127 -2.77 7.08 -13.84
CA PRO A 127 -3.64 7.86 -12.96
C PRO A 127 -3.84 9.32 -13.38
N GLY A 128 -2.86 9.92 -14.06
CA GLY A 128 -2.99 11.25 -14.65
C GLY A 128 -4.06 11.33 -15.75
N GLU A 129 -4.14 10.30 -16.60
CA GLU A 129 -5.17 10.21 -17.64
C GLU A 129 -6.56 10.03 -17.01
N LEU A 130 -6.69 9.12 -16.03
CA LEU A 130 -7.94 8.91 -15.30
C LEU A 130 -8.42 10.19 -14.60
N LYS A 131 -7.49 10.94 -13.99
CA LYS A 131 -7.79 12.27 -13.41
C LYS A 131 -8.31 13.24 -14.49
N ASP A 132 -7.65 13.30 -15.65
CA ASP A 132 -8.04 14.20 -16.73
C ASP A 132 -9.41 13.85 -17.32
N MET A 133 -9.77 12.55 -17.38
CA MET A 133 -11.11 12.10 -17.79
C MET A 133 -12.23 12.60 -16.87
N VAL A 134 -11.93 12.92 -15.60
CA VAL A 134 -12.90 13.49 -14.63
C VAL A 134 -12.86 15.02 -14.61
N CYS A 135 -11.79 15.64 -15.12
CA CYS A 135 -11.61 17.08 -15.15
C CYS A 135 -12.23 17.70 -16.40
N SER A 136 -13.38 18.35 -16.27
CA SER A 136 -13.91 19.22 -17.34
C SER A 136 -13.29 20.62 -17.30
N PRO A 137 -13.14 21.31 -18.45
CA PRO A 137 -12.67 22.69 -18.50
C PRO A 137 -13.52 23.62 -17.62
N GLY A 138 -12.89 24.30 -16.66
CA GLY A 138 -13.57 25.19 -15.71
C GLY A 138 -14.51 24.48 -14.71
N GLY A 139 -14.50 23.15 -14.66
CA GLY A 139 -15.40 22.37 -13.80
C GLY A 139 -14.99 22.32 -12.33
N THR A 140 -15.85 21.69 -11.53
CA THR A 140 -15.65 21.52 -10.07
C THR A 140 -14.40 20.70 -9.75
N THR A 141 -14.12 19.64 -10.52
CA THR A 141 -12.97 18.76 -10.30
C THR A 141 -11.65 19.51 -10.43
N ILE A 142 -11.45 20.29 -11.50
CA ILE A 142 -10.17 20.99 -11.71
C ILE A 142 -9.93 22.09 -10.66
N ALA A 143 -11.00 22.74 -10.18
CA ALA A 143 -10.92 23.67 -9.06
C ALA A 143 -10.48 22.97 -7.76
N GLY A 144 -11.01 21.78 -7.49
CA GLY A 144 -10.60 20.94 -6.35
C GLY A 144 -9.15 20.46 -6.47
N VAL A 145 -8.75 19.94 -7.63
CA VAL A 145 -7.37 19.52 -7.92
C VAL A 145 -6.39 20.67 -7.68
N HIS A 146 -6.70 21.89 -8.12
CA HIS A 146 -5.85 23.06 -7.87
C HIS A 146 -5.62 23.33 -6.38
N GLN A 147 -6.64 23.15 -5.52
CA GLN A 147 -6.47 23.31 -4.07
C GLN A 147 -5.61 22.19 -3.47
N LEU A 148 -5.75 20.94 -3.94
CA LEU A 148 -4.91 19.82 -3.50
C LEU A 148 -3.45 20.03 -3.88
N GLU A 149 -3.17 20.55 -5.07
CA GLU A 149 -1.80 20.88 -5.50
C GLU A 149 -1.22 22.02 -4.65
N LYS A 150 -2.00 23.07 -4.35
CA LYS A 150 -1.58 24.15 -3.43
C LYS A 150 -1.27 23.64 -2.03
N ALA A 151 -2.03 22.66 -1.54
CA ALA A 151 -1.80 22.03 -0.24
C ALA A 151 -0.61 21.06 -0.25
N GLY A 152 -0.01 20.77 -1.41
CA GLY A 152 1.13 19.85 -1.52
C GLY A 152 0.75 18.38 -1.35
N LEU A 153 -0.41 17.95 -1.85
CA LEU A 153 -0.89 16.57 -1.69
C LEU A 153 0.17 15.54 -2.13
N ARG A 154 0.80 15.75 -3.29
CA ARG A 154 1.79 14.83 -3.84
C ARG A 154 3.02 14.72 -2.96
N SER A 155 3.56 15.86 -2.52
CA SER A 155 4.74 15.87 -1.65
C SER A 155 4.43 15.25 -0.29
N ALA A 156 3.22 15.48 0.26
CA ALA A 156 2.81 14.85 1.51
C ALA A 156 2.85 13.32 1.44
N PHE A 157 2.26 12.70 0.40
CA PHE A 157 2.31 11.25 0.21
C PHE A 157 3.73 10.73 -0.05
N MET A 158 4.51 11.40 -0.90
CA MET A 158 5.89 11.01 -1.18
C MET A 158 6.75 11.03 0.10
N ASN A 159 6.60 12.08 0.90
CA ASN A 159 7.31 12.22 2.17
C ASN A 159 6.87 11.17 3.19
N ALA A 160 5.58 10.87 3.29
CA ALA A 160 5.07 9.83 4.20
C ALA A 160 5.65 8.45 3.87
N VAL A 161 5.61 8.05 2.58
CA VAL A 161 6.14 6.76 2.12
C VAL A 161 7.63 6.65 2.38
N THR A 162 8.40 7.68 2.03
CA THR A 162 9.85 7.67 2.20
C THR A 162 10.27 7.70 3.67
N ALA A 163 9.58 8.50 4.51
CA ALA A 163 9.82 8.52 5.95
C ALA A 163 9.54 7.16 6.61
N ALA A 164 8.42 6.51 6.27
CA ALA A 164 8.09 5.19 6.79
C ALA A 164 9.09 4.11 6.32
N ALA A 165 9.52 4.16 5.06
CA ALA A 165 10.55 3.25 4.55
C ALA A 165 11.90 3.43 5.26
N ASN A 166 12.32 4.68 5.49
CA ASN A 166 13.54 4.97 6.25
C ASN A 166 13.42 4.49 7.70
N ARG A 167 12.27 4.69 8.33
CA ARG A 167 12.01 4.20 9.67
C ARG A 167 12.06 2.68 9.75
N SER A 168 11.52 1.97 8.75
CA SER A 168 11.62 0.52 8.64
C SER A 168 13.08 0.05 8.63
N LYS A 169 13.94 0.71 7.85
CA LYS A 169 15.38 0.42 7.81
C LYS A 169 16.07 0.64 9.16
N GLU A 170 15.78 1.75 9.83
CA GLU A 170 16.33 2.06 11.15
C GLU A 170 15.95 1.02 12.21
N LEU A 171 14.71 0.53 12.17
CA LEU A 171 14.25 -0.52 13.07
C LEU A 171 14.83 -1.89 12.68
N GLY A 172 15.08 -2.11 11.39
CA GLY A 172 15.57 -3.36 10.85
C GLY A 172 17.08 -3.58 11.00
N GLY A 173 17.86 -2.49 11.12
CA GLY A 173 19.31 -2.49 11.35
C GLY A 173 19.73 -2.43 12.82
N LYS A 174 18.78 -2.56 13.75
CA LYS A 174 19.03 -2.90 15.15
C LYS A 174 18.95 -4.41 15.34
#